data_AF-A0A1H4E0N0-F1
#
_entry.id   AF-A0A1H4E0N0-F1
#
_cell.length_a   1.000
_cell.length_b   1.000
_cell.length_c   1.000
_cell.angle_alpha   90.00
_cell.angle_beta   90.00
_cell.angle_gamma   90.00
#
_symmetry.space_group_name_H-M   'P 1'
#
loop_
_entity.id
_entity.type
_entity.pdbx_description
1 polymer ?
#
loop_
_entity_poly.entity_id
_entity_poly.type
_entity_poly.pdbx_seq_one_letter_code
_entity_poly.pdbx_strand_id
1 'polypeptide(L)' 'MKEISIDVMVSGGTKYYGTLKFMWDFGKILTEKKVHSLVVSKYPTLKYEKFTVAFNR' A
#
# COMPACT_ATOMS: atom_id res chain seq x y z
N MET A 1 18.33 2.92 4.27
CA MET A 1 16.92 2.51 4.48
C MET A 1 16.09 3.76 4.75
N LYS A 2 14.95 3.95 4.09
CA LYS A 2 14.06 5.12 4.26
C LYS A 2 12.65 4.65 4.59
N GLU A 3 11.95 5.38 5.46
CA GLU A 3 10.52 5.17 5.68
C GLU A 3 9.75 5.57 4.41
N ILE A 4 8.86 4.69 3.96
CA ILE A 4 7.88 4.96 2.91
C ILE A 4 6.50 4.88 3.54
N SER A 5 5.67 5.87 3.23
CA SER A 5 4.27 5.92 3.61
C SER A 5 3.41 5.68 2.38
N ILE A 6 2.45 4.77 2.52
CA ILE A 6 1.53 4.38 1.46
C ILE A 6 0.11 4.55 1.95
N ASP A 7 -0.67 5.37 1.26
CA ASP A 7 -2.09 5.50 1.53
C ASP A 7 -2.89 4.46 0.78
N VAL A 8 -3.78 3.79 1.51
CA VAL A 8 -4.65 2.74 0.99
C VAL A 8 -6.07 3.25 0.90
N MET A 9 -6.61 3.24 -0.31
CA MET A 9 -7.96 3.72 -0.63
C MET A 9 -8.72 2.64 -1.38
N VAL A 10 -10.00 2.43 -1.09
CA VAL A 10 -10.82 1.49 -1.86
C VAL A 10 -11.34 2.16 -3.13
N SER A 11 -11.33 1.39 -4.21
CA SER A 11 -11.75 1.83 -5.54
C SER A 11 -13.21 2.26 -5.49
N GLY A 12 -13.46 3.50 -5.91
CA GLY A 12 -14.70 4.25 -5.62
C GLY A 12 -14.46 5.52 -4.81
N GLY A 13 -13.22 5.79 -4.37
CA GLY A 13 -12.76 7.09 -3.88
C GLY A 13 -13.35 7.56 -2.54
N THR A 14 -14.22 6.76 -1.94
CA THR A 14 -15.06 7.19 -0.80
C THR A 14 -14.57 6.69 0.55
N LYS A 15 -13.64 5.71 0.58
CA LYS A 15 -13.15 5.12 1.83
C LYS A 15 -11.63 5.07 1.88
N TYR A 16 -11.07 5.87 2.78
CA TYR A 16 -9.69 5.79 3.21
C TYR A 16 -9.56 4.69 4.28
N TYR A 17 -8.67 3.72 4.05
CA TYR A 17 -8.45 2.61 4.97
C TYR A 17 -7.30 2.89 5.96
N GLY A 18 -6.33 3.71 5.57
CA GLY A 18 -5.18 4.03 6.40
C GLY A 18 -3.89 4.24 5.62
N THR A 19 -2.86 4.68 6.34
CA THR A 19 -1.49 4.76 5.83
C THR A 19 -0.70 3.55 6.33
N LEU A 20 -0.10 2.81 5.43
CA LEU A 20 0.93 1.83 5.75
C LEU A 20 2.30 2.49 5.71
N LYS A 21 3.03 2.35 6.82
CA LYS A 21 4.42 2.76 6.92
C LYS A 21 5.32 1.53 6.93
N PHE A 22 6.35 1.54 6.10
CA PHE A 22 7.37 0.50 6.14
C PHE A 22 8.73 1.04 5.74
N MET A 23 9.76 0.40 6.28
CA MET A 23 11.14 0.72 5.95
C MET A 23 11.48 0.06 4.61
N TRP A 24 11.82 0.87 3.61
CA TRP A 24 12.28 0.39 2.33
C TRP A 24 13.77 0.60 2.15
N ASP A 25 14.39 -0.35 1.49
CA ASP A 25 15.75 -0.23 0.99
C ASP A 25 15.70 0.06 -0.51
N PHE A 26 16.12 1.26 -0.92
CA PHE A 26 16.15 1.71 -2.32
C PHE A 26 17.03 0.84 -3.22
N GLY A 27 17.84 -0.07 -2.67
CA GLY A 27 18.53 -1.11 -3.44
C GLY A 27 17.59 -2.18 -4.03
N LYS A 28 16.33 -2.27 -3.56
CA LYS A 28 15.31 -3.16 -4.14
C LYS A 28 14.30 -2.33 -4.94
N ILE A 29 13.88 -2.86 -6.09
CA ILE A 29 12.76 -2.30 -6.85
C ILE A 29 11.45 -2.63 -6.13
N LEU A 30 10.73 -1.56 -5.77
CA LEU A 30 9.40 -1.59 -5.18
C LEU A 30 8.41 -1.69 -6.34
N THR A 31 7.96 -2.91 -6.65
CA THR A 31 6.97 -3.13 -7.70
C THR A 31 5.57 -3.03 -7.15
N GLU A 32 4.63 -2.61 -7.99
CA GLU A 32 3.20 -2.55 -7.65
C GLU A 32 2.68 -3.88 -7.06
N LYS A 33 3.12 -5.02 -7.63
CA LYS A 33 2.79 -6.36 -7.10
C LYS A 33 3.26 -6.58 -5.67
N LYS A 34 4.46 -6.11 -5.30
CA LYS A 34 4.96 -6.22 -3.92
C LYS A 34 4.16 -5.34 -2.97
N VAL A 35 3.80 -4.13 -3.41
CA VAL A 35 2.97 -3.21 -2.65
C VAL A 35 1.58 -3.79 -2.42
N HIS A 36 0.95 -4.33 -3.46
CA HIS A 36 -0.34 -5.02 -3.35
C HIS A 36 -0.27 -6.19 -2.35
N SER A 37 0.76 -7.02 -2.44
CA SER A 37 0.97 -8.13 -1.50
C SER A 37 1.11 -7.65 -0.05
N LEU A 38 1.86 -6.56 0.18
CA LEU A 38 2.04 -5.95 1.49
C LEU A 38 0.70 -5.42 2.05
N VAL A 39 -0.06 -4.70 1.22
CA VAL A 39 -1.36 -4.13 1.58
C VAL A 39 -2.33 -5.25 1.96
N VAL A 40 -2.44 -6.29 1.15
CA VAL A 40 -3.32 -7.45 1.42
C VAL A 40 -2.86 -8.23 2.65
N SER A 41 -1.56 -8.33 2.91
CA SER A 41 -1.04 -8.97 4.12
C SER A 41 -1.40 -8.21 5.40
N LYS A 42 -1.54 -6.88 5.34
CA LYS A 42 -1.91 -6.02 6.48
C LYS A 42 -3.42 -5.85 6.61
N TYR A 43 -4.13 -5.85 5.49
CA TYR A 43 -5.57 -5.74 5.39
C TYR A 43 -6.13 -6.89 4.55
N PRO A 44 -6.31 -8.10 5.12
CA PRO A 44 -6.78 -9.26 4.37
C PRO A 44 -8.15 -9.06 3.73
N THR A 45 -8.99 -8.19 4.30
CA THR A 45 -10.30 -7.80 3.76
C THR A 45 -10.17 -7.15 2.37
N LEU A 46 -9.09 -6.41 2.13
CA LEU A 46 -8.81 -5.78 0.84
C LEU A 46 -8.41 -6.78 -0.25
N LYS A 47 -8.20 -8.06 0.06
CA LYS A 47 -7.98 -9.11 -0.97
C LYS A 47 -9.16 -9.21 -1.94
N TYR A 48 -10.36 -8.94 -1.45
CA TYR A 48 -11.62 -9.09 -2.19
C TYR A 48 -12.17 -7.74 -2.68
N GLU A 49 -11.59 -6.63 -2.24
CA GLU A 49 -11.96 -5.28 -2.64
C GLU A 49 -10.95 -4.73 -3.64
N LYS A 50 -11.41 -4.01 -4.67
CA LYS A 50 -10.49 -3.25 -5.52
C LYS A 50 -9.97 -2.08 -4.68
N PHE A 51 -8.65 -1.91 -4.59
CA PHE A 51 -8.03 -0.77 -3.91
C PHE A 51 -7.01 -0.08 -4.81
N THR A 52 -6.72 1.17 -4.47
CA THR A 52 -5.71 2.00 -5.11
C THR A 52 -4.69 2.41 -4.07
N VAL A 53 -3.46 2.57 -4.51
CA VAL A 53 -2.32 2.84 -3.65
C VAL A 53 -1.65 4.13 -4.10
N ALA A 54 -1.48 5.07 -3.18
CA ALA A 54 -0.73 6.31 -3.42
C ALA A 54 0.52 6.36 -2.55
N PHE A 55 1.65 6.68 -3.16
CA PHE A 55 2.91 6.90 -2.42
C PHE A 55 2.96 8.35 -1.97
N ASN A 56 3.02 8.57 -0.66
CA ASN A 56 3.29 9.88 -0.10
C ASN A 56 4.80 10.08 -0.01
N ARG A 57 5.27 11.26 -0.43
CA ARG A 57 6.69 11.59 -0.62
C ARG A 57 7.32 12.22 0.61
#